data_AF-A0A960HHT2-F1
#
_entry.id   AF-A0A960HHT2-F1
#
_cell.length_a   1.000
_cell.length_b   1.000
_cell.length_c   1.000
_cell.angle_alpha   90.00
_cell.angle_beta   90.00
_cell.angle_gamma   90.00
#
_symmetry.space_group_name_H-M   'P 1'
#
loop_
_entity.id
_entity.type
_entity.pdbx_description
1 polymer ?
#
loop_
_entity_poly.entity_id
_entity_poly.type
_entity_poly.pdbx_seq_one_letter_code
_entity_poly.pdbx_strand_id
1 'polypeptide(L)'
;MPDARLILTCGLPGAGKTTLARRLAAERGAIRLTKDEWQWALGSTPWDRELGARIKAELVRQAEELLGLGVSVVLDFGLWSRAERDELRRRARALGVGIELHVLTPPVEELWRRVEVRNATEPWSTAPITRSDLDAWAAAFEAPDAAELARFDAPMPAGPGPEILRPPRLRPGDTVRFVSPASTPTRDAIERAADHLRSLGLVVQIAPHAFDEWGFLAGRDEDRLADLNDALRDPEVRAILATRGGKGAYRIADGLDVDAARADPKLLVGFSEITVLHLALLRSCGLAAVHGACWPPQTFGEPTATSFERAVFRAEPTVIESDASVPTAALTTTGRAIGRLVGGNQDSIATSAGWALPDLDGAILLLEGENQRLGHIDRQLTLLTNAGHLRGVRGVAIGQYTRCEPDAATAGGWTVLDVLRDRLGRLGVPLLGGLPIGHGAHPLAVPIGTTAVLDADAGTLTVDPAVT
;
A
#
# COMPACT_ATOMS: atom_id res chain seq x y z
N MET A 1 22.97 16.01 -6.94
CA MET A 1 22.64 15.56 -5.57
C MET A 1 21.14 15.38 -5.52
N PRO A 2 20.57 14.39 -4.78
CA PRO A 2 19.13 14.39 -4.57
C PRO A 2 18.71 15.77 -4.02
N ASP A 3 17.58 16.31 -4.47
CA ASP A 3 17.05 17.60 -4.02
C ASP A 3 16.70 17.52 -2.53
N ALA A 4 17.71 17.64 -1.66
CA ALA A 4 17.50 17.70 -0.23
C ALA A 4 16.58 18.87 0.09
N ARG A 5 15.66 18.67 1.03
CA ARG A 5 14.71 19.69 1.44
C ARG A 5 14.66 19.84 2.94
N LEU A 6 14.58 21.10 3.37
CA LEU A 6 14.15 21.46 4.71
C LEU A 6 12.62 21.57 4.73
N ILE A 7 11.96 20.73 5.51
CA ILE A 7 10.50 20.68 5.59
C ILE A 7 10.07 21.22 6.96
N LEU A 8 9.30 22.30 6.96
CA LEU A 8 8.85 22.96 8.17
C LEU A 8 7.37 22.65 8.44
N THR A 9 7.02 22.34 9.69
CA THR A 9 5.61 22.29 10.13
C THR A 9 5.26 23.53 10.95
N CYS A 10 4.11 24.14 10.64
CA CYS A 10 3.63 25.36 11.26
C CYS A 10 2.20 25.18 11.80
N GLY A 11 1.95 25.66 13.03
CA GLY A 11 0.63 25.62 13.65
C GLY A 11 0.68 25.44 15.18
N LEU A 12 -0.46 25.64 15.81
CA LEU A 12 -0.64 25.56 17.26
C LEU A 12 -0.66 24.11 17.79
N PRO A 13 -0.45 23.87 19.09
CA PRO A 13 -0.64 22.55 19.71
C PRO A 13 -2.03 21.97 19.36
N GLY A 14 -2.09 20.66 19.10
CA GLY A 14 -3.32 20.01 18.61
C GLY A 14 -3.54 20.07 17.09
N ALA A 15 -2.77 20.87 16.34
CA ALA A 15 -3.01 21.04 14.90
C ALA A 15 -2.71 19.80 14.03
N GLY A 16 -2.05 18.77 14.57
CA GLY A 16 -1.66 17.55 13.84
C GLY A 16 -0.25 17.58 13.24
N LYS A 17 0.57 18.58 13.62
CA LYS A 17 1.93 18.78 13.10
C LYS A 17 2.85 17.58 13.27
N THR A 18 2.95 17.02 14.47
CA THR A 18 3.83 15.86 14.75
C THR A 18 3.41 14.64 13.94
N THR A 19 2.10 14.43 13.76
CA THR A 19 1.57 13.37 12.89
C THR A 19 2.00 13.59 11.44
N LEU A 20 1.82 14.80 10.92
CA LEU A 20 2.26 15.14 9.56
C LEU A 20 3.79 15.02 9.42
N ALA A 21 4.55 15.49 10.40
CA ALA A 21 6.02 15.46 10.37
C ALA A 21 6.55 14.03 10.32
N ARG A 22 5.96 13.11 11.10
CA ARG A 22 6.31 11.68 11.05
C ARG A 22 5.98 11.07 9.69
N ARG A 23 4.82 11.41 9.13
CA ARG A 23 4.40 10.95 7.80
C ARG A 23 5.37 11.43 6.72
N LEU A 24 5.64 12.74 6.66
CA LEU A 24 6.55 13.34 5.68
C LEU A 24 7.97 12.78 5.81
N ALA A 25 8.44 12.51 7.03
CA ALA A 25 9.74 11.89 7.26
C ALA A 25 9.81 10.48 6.64
N ALA A 26 8.78 9.65 6.86
CA ALA A 26 8.70 8.31 6.31
C ALA A 26 8.54 8.32 4.77
N GLU A 27 7.61 9.11 4.24
CA GLU A 27 7.31 9.20 2.81
C GLU A 27 8.51 9.69 1.98
N ARG A 28 9.38 10.51 2.58
CA ARG A 28 10.44 11.21 1.85
C ARG A 28 11.84 10.76 2.22
N GLY A 29 11.97 9.70 3.02
CA GLY A 29 13.27 9.24 3.54
C GLY A 29 14.02 10.35 4.28
N ALA A 30 13.29 11.21 4.99
CA ALA A 30 13.82 12.38 5.68
C ALA A 30 13.97 12.13 7.18
N ILE A 31 14.92 12.81 7.82
CA ILE A 31 15.13 12.74 9.28
C ILE A 31 14.21 13.76 9.96
N ARG A 32 13.37 13.30 10.89
CA ARG A 32 12.54 14.20 11.72
C ARG A 32 13.32 14.63 12.97
N LEU A 33 13.44 15.94 13.16
CA LEU A 33 13.99 16.55 14.37
C LEU A 33 12.88 17.26 15.13
N THR A 34 12.75 16.99 16.43
CA THR A 34 11.62 17.47 17.24
C THR A 34 12.09 17.95 18.60
N LYS A 35 11.67 19.15 19.00
CA LYS A 35 12.12 19.75 20.25
C LYS A 35 11.50 19.06 21.48
N ASP A 36 10.21 18.77 21.44
CA ASP A 36 9.45 18.32 22.62
C ASP A 36 9.91 16.93 23.10
N GLU A 37 10.20 16.00 22.18
CA GLU A 37 10.69 14.66 22.57
C GLU A 37 12.07 14.72 23.22
N TRP A 38 12.96 15.61 22.77
CA TRP A 38 14.27 15.84 23.41
C TRP A 38 14.11 16.47 24.80
N GLN A 39 13.18 17.40 25.01
CA GLN A 39 12.93 17.97 26.33
C GLN A 39 12.49 16.89 27.32
N TRP A 40 11.55 16.02 26.92
CA TRP A 40 11.12 14.90 27.75
C TRP A 40 12.23 13.88 27.99
N ALA A 41 13.00 13.52 26.97
CA ALA A 41 14.11 12.58 27.09
C ALA A 41 15.21 13.06 28.04
N LEU A 42 15.38 14.38 28.15
CA LEU A 42 16.32 15.04 29.08
C LEU A 42 15.70 15.29 30.47
N GLY A 43 14.53 14.71 30.76
CA GLY A 43 13.86 14.84 32.07
C GLY A 43 13.26 16.22 32.34
N SER A 44 13.06 17.04 31.30
CA SER A 44 12.41 18.35 31.38
C SER A 44 11.01 18.28 30.75
N THR A 45 10.35 19.43 30.64
CA THR A 45 9.02 19.56 30.05
C THR A 45 9.04 20.61 28.93
N PRO A 46 8.05 20.61 28.01
CA PRO A 46 7.91 21.64 26.98
C PRO A 46 7.80 23.09 27.50
N TRP A 47 7.55 23.27 28.81
CA TRP A 47 7.45 24.57 29.48
C TRP A 47 8.82 25.20 29.78
N ASP A 48 9.89 24.41 29.79
CA ASP A 48 11.26 24.89 29.93
C ASP A 48 11.72 25.60 28.65
N ARG A 49 11.53 26.92 28.61
CA ARG A 49 11.85 27.74 27.43
C ARG A 49 13.35 27.87 27.19
N GLU A 50 14.17 27.85 28.24
CA GLU A 50 15.61 28.01 28.13
C GLU A 50 16.26 26.74 27.56
N LEU A 51 15.91 25.57 28.10
CA LEU A 51 16.32 24.30 27.52
C LEU A 51 15.75 24.12 26.12
N GLY A 52 14.46 24.45 25.92
CA GLY A 52 13.82 24.38 24.61
C GLY A 52 14.53 25.22 23.54
N ALA A 53 15.01 26.41 23.89
CA ALA A 53 15.79 27.26 22.99
C ALA A 53 17.16 26.65 22.64
N ARG A 54 17.87 26.10 23.63
CA ARG A 54 19.16 25.41 23.41
C ARG A 54 19.02 24.18 22.53
N ILE A 55 18.01 23.34 22.79
CA ILE A 55 17.70 22.16 21.96
C ILE A 55 17.37 22.60 20.53
N LYS A 56 16.51 23.61 20.36
CA LYS A 56 16.15 24.11 19.04
C LYS A 56 17.37 24.59 18.25
N ALA A 57 18.28 25.33 18.88
CA ALA A 57 19.52 25.79 18.24
C ALA A 57 20.40 24.61 17.78
N GLU A 58 20.58 23.59 18.62
CA GLU A 58 21.36 22.42 18.27
C GLU A 58 20.70 21.57 17.17
N LEU A 59 19.38 21.38 17.22
CA LEU A 59 18.65 20.65 16.17
C LEU A 59 18.68 21.39 14.83
N VAL A 60 18.70 22.72 14.82
CA VAL A 60 18.90 23.50 13.58
C VAL A 60 20.32 23.29 13.04
N ARG A 61 21.35 23.31 13.89
CA ARG A 61 22.73 23.02 13.49
C ARG A 61 22.86 21.62 12.87
N GLN A 62 22.25 20.62 13.49
CA GLN A 62 22.22 19.24 12.98
C GLN A 62 21.44 19.12 11.67
N ALA A 63 20.33 19.87 11.52
CA ALA A 63 19.59 19.92 10.27
C ALA A 63 20.46 20.45 9.13
N GLU A 64 21.21 21.54 9.36
CA GLU A 64 22.10 22.13 8.36
C GLU A 64 23.21 21.14 7.94
N GLU A 65 23.77 20.39 8.89
CA GLU A 65 24.76 19.33 8.62
C GLU A 65 24.18 18.20 7.75
N LEU A 66 23.00 17.68 8.12
CA LEU A 66 22.31 16.63 7.37
C LEU A 66 21.93 17.08 5.95
N LEU A 67 21.43 18.31 5.82
CA LEU A 67 21.09 18.91 4.53
C LEU A 67 22.34 19.07 3.64
N GLY A 68 23.48 19.46 4.22
CA GLY A 68 24.77 19.52 3.53
C GLY A 68 25.25 18.16 3.03
N LEU A 69 24.84 17.07 3.67
CA LEU A 69 25.09 15.68 3.25
C LEU A 69 24.05 15.15 2.26
N GLY A 70 23.07 15.96 1.84
CA GLY A 70 22.01 15.57 0.92
C GLY A 70 20.83 14.84 1.55
N VAL A 71 20.71 14.83 2.88
CA VAL A 71 19.61 14.21 3.61
C VAL A 71 18.52 15.25 3.90
N SER A 72 17.29 14.96 3.47
CA SER A 72 16.14 15.83 3.78
C SER A 72 15.80 15.80 5.28
N VAL A 73 15.34 16.92 5.81
CA VAL A 73 15.04 17.08 7.25
C VAL A 73 13.65 17.66 7.46
N VAL A 74 12.89 17.09 8.39
CA VAL A 74 11.61 17.64 8.85
C VAL A 74 11.79 18.26 10.24
N LEU A 75 11.60 19.57 10.37
CA LEU A 75 11.63 20.27 11.65
C LEU A 75 10.23 20.35 12.25
N ASP A 76 10.00 19.55 13.30
CA ASP A 76 8.74 19.47 14.03
C ASP A 76 8.76 20.42 15.25
N PHE A 77 8.80 21.73 14.97
CA PHE A 77 8.90 22.79 15.99
C PHE A 77 7.64 23.64 16.16
N GLY A 78 6.72 23.60 15.20
CA GLY A 78 5.46 24.34 15.22
C GLY A 78 5.49 25.80 14.78
N LEU A 79 6.66 26.44 14.78
CA LEU A 79 6.98 27.76 14.18
C LEU A 79 5.83 28.79 14.20
N TRP A 80 5.78 29.61 15.26
CA TRP A 80 4.65 30.51 15.50
C TRP A 80 4.84 31.92 14.92
N SER A 81 6.08 32.40 14.80
CA SER A 81 6.36 33.73 14.25
C SER A 81 6.89 33.65 12.82
N ARG A 82 6.57 34.68 12.04
CA ARG A 82 7.11 34.88 10.70
C ARG A 82 8.62 35.01 10.72
N ALA A 83 9.17 35.68 11.74
CA ALA A 83 10.61 35.87 11.88
C ALA A 83 11.37 34.53 11.95
N GLU A 84 10.84 33.54 12.69
CA GLU A 84 11.45 32.21 12.77
C GLU A 84 11.40 31.48 11.42
N ARG A 85 10.27 31.55 10.72
CA ARG A 85 10.09 30.91 9.40
C ARG A 85 10.99 31.56 8.35
N ASP A 86 11.13 32.88 8.37
CA ASP A 86 12.01 33.64 7.48
C ASP A 86 13.50 33.35 7.73
N GLU A 87 13.90 33.16 8.98
CA GLU A 87 15.27 32.76 9.34
C GLU A 87 15.61 31.37 8.81
N LEU A 88 14.76 30.37 9.07
CA LEU A 88 14.96 29.00 8.57
C LEU A 88 14.94 28.94 7.03
N ARG A 89 14.11 29.76 6.38
CA ARG A 89 14.13 29.93 4.92
C ARG A 89 15.45 30.45 4.42
N ARG A 90 15.98 31.51 5.02
CA ARG A 90 17.28 32.07 4.60
C ARG A 90 18.41 31.06 4.76
N ARG A 91 18.41 30.27 5.84
CA ARG A 91 19.39 29.21 6.08
C ARG A 91 19.34 28.10 5.02
N ALA A 92 18.15 27.56 4.73
CA ALA A 92 17.98 26.56 3.69
C ALA A 92 18.43 27.07 2.31
N ARG A 93 18.07 28.31 1.96
CA ARG A 93 18.49 28.94 0.70
C ARG A 93 20.01 29.15 0.63
N ALA A 94 20.65 29.51 1.74
CA ALA A 94 22.10 29.67 1.81
C ALA A 94 22.85 28.33 1.58
N LEU A 95 22.24 27.20 1.95
CA LEU A 95 22.75 25.86 1.66
C LEU A 95 22.42 25.36 0.25
N GLY A 96 21.63 26.12 -0.53
CA GLY A 96 21.19 25.72 -1.87
C GLY A 96 20.18 24.56 -1.89
N VAL A 97 19.49 24.29 -0.77
CA VAL A 97 18.49 23.23 -0.66
C VAL A 97 17.06 23.76 -0.81
N GLY A 98 16.12 22.88 -1.16
CA GLY A 98 14.71 23.25 -1.22
C GLY A 98 14.13 23.49 0.18
N ILE A 99 13.06 24.27 0.27
CA ILE A 99 12.37 24.53 1.53
C ILE A 99 10.85 24.59 1.40
N GLU A 100 10.18 23.81 2.24
CA GLU A 100 8.71 23.72 2.28
C GLU A 100 8.15 24.18 3.61
N LEU A 101 6.95 24.76 3.58
CA LEU A 101 6.19 25.13 4.77
C LEU A 101 4.81 24.49 4.74
N HIS A 102 4.57 23.57 5.66
CA HIS A 102 3.29 22.87 5.84
C HIS A 102 2.51 23.50 7.00
N VAL A 103 1.44 24.22 6.68
CA VAL A 103 0.65 24.99 7.65
C VAL A 103 -0.61 24.22 8.03
N LEU A 104 -0.84 24.03 9.33
CA LEU A 104 -2.06 23.43 9.88
C LEU A 104 -2.76 24.43 10.81
N THR A 105 -3.94 24.89 10.39
CA THR A 105 -4.77 25.85 11.14
C THR A 105 -6.21 25.34 11.33
N PRO A 106 -6.44 24.23 12.05
CA PRO A 106 -7.79 23.88 12.50
C PRO A 106 -8.41 25.00 13.36
N PRO A 107 -9.76 25.08 13.43
CA PRO A 107 -10.44 25.98 14.37
C PRO A 107 -9.98 25.74 15.82
N VAL A 108 -9.91 26.79 16.62
CA VAL A 108 -9.42 26.73 18.02
C VAL A 108 -10.17 25.69 18.85
N GLU A 109 -11.48 25.53 18.65
CA GLU A 109 -12.26 24.51 19.35
C GLU A 109 -11.82 23.07 19.02
N GLU A 110 -11.46 22.82 17.76
CA GLU A 110 -10.93 21.51 17.36
C GLU A 110 -9.51 21.30 17.88
N LEU A 111 -8.69 22.36 17.96
CA LEU A 111 -7.39 22.31 18.62
C LEU A 111 -7.55 21.94 20.10
N TRP A 112 -8.49 22.58 20.81
CA TRP A 112 -8.73 22.32 22.22
C TRP A 112 -9.18 20.89 22.46
N ARG A 113 -10.19 20.41 21.71
CA ARG A 113 -10.66 19.02 21.81
C ARG A 113 -9.52 18.01 21.65
N ARG A 114 -8.58 18.25 20.72
CA ARG A 114 -7.40 17.39 20.51
C ARG A 114 -6.38 17.51 21.63
N VAL A 115 -6.18 18.72 22.17
CA VAL A 115 -5.30 18.97 23.30
C VAL A 115 -5.80 18.28 24.57
N GLU A 116 -7.11 18.28 24.83
CA GLU A 116 -7.73 17.59 25.96
C GLU A 116 -7.42 16.08 25.93
N VAL A 117 -7.61 15.44 24.77
CA VAL A 117 -7.28 14.02 24.59
C VAL A 117 -5.79 13.77 24.85
N ARG A 118 -4.91 14.64 24.34
CA ARG A 118 -3.46 14.50 24.56
C ARG A 118 -3.07 14.70 26.02
N ASN A 119 -3.66 15.67 26.72
CA ASN A 119 -3.39 15.92 28.13
C ASN A 119 -3.75 14.71 29.02
N ALA A 120 -4.63 13.82 28.58
CA ALA A 120 -4.96 12.60 29.29
C ALA A 120 -3.91 11.48 29.14
N THR A 121 -2.83 11.72 28.39
CA THR A 121 -1.80 10.72 28.08
C THR A 121 -0.43 11.12 28.61
N GLU A 122 0.34 10.16 29.10
CA GLU A 122 1.76 10.37 29.46
C GLU A 122 2.60 10.70 28.20
N PRO A 123 3.60 11.60 28.28
CA PRO A 123 4.01 12.38 29.46
C PRO A 123 3.18 13.67 29.68
N TRP A 124 2.24 13.99 28.79
CA TRP A 124 1.51 15.26 28.79
C TRP A 124 0.55 15.42 29.99
N SER A 125 0.12 14.33 30.61
CA SER A 125 -0.63 14.32 31.88
C SER A 125 0.12 14.99 33.02
N THR A 126 1.46 14.95 33.01
CA THR A 126 2.29 15.57 34.07
C THR A 126 2.48 17.07 33.89
N ALA A 127 2.24 17.58 32.68
CA ALA A 127 2.42 18.99 32.35
C ALA A 127 1.39 19.45 31.28
N PRO A 128 0.09 19.44 31.63
CA PRO A 128 -1.01 19.61 30.67
C PRO A 128 -1.11 21.04 30.14
N ILE A 129 -1.55 21.17 28.88
CA ILE A 129 -1.85 22.48 28.29
C ILE A 129 -3.26 22.92 28.69
N THR A 130 -3.40 24.10 29.28
CA THR A 130 -4.72 24.63 29.67
C THR A 130 -5.43 25.33 28.51
N ARG A 131 -6.74 25.54 28.64
CA ARG A 131 -7.51 26.30 27.65
C ARG A 131 -6.99 27.74 27.54
N SER A 132 -6.68 28.35 28.68
CA SER A 132 -6.10 29.68 28.76
C SER A 132 -4.77 29.78 28.02
N ASP A 133 -3.93 28.74 28.09
CA ASP A 133 -2.66 28.72 27.34
C ASP A 133 -2.93 28.72 25.83
N LEU A 134 -3.85 27.85 25.38
CA LEU A 134 -4.18 27.74 23.96
C LEU A 134 -4.76 29.05 23.40
N ASP A 135 -5.66 29.70 24.14
CA ASP A 135 -6.24 30.98 23.73
C ASP A 135 -5.18 32.08 23.67
N ALA A 136 -4.28 32.15 24.65
CA ALA A 136 -3.15 33.08 24.64
C ALA A 136 -2.19 32.85 23.46
N TRP A 137 -1.93 31.58 23.13
CA TRP A 137 -1.08 31.23 21.99
C TRP A 137 -1.76 31.48 20.66
N ALA A 138 -3.07 31.27 20.56
CA ALA A 138 -3.84 31.61 19.36
C ALA A 138 -3.79 33.11 19.08
N ALA A 139 -3.86 33.95 20.12
CA ALA A 139 -3.69 35.39 19.99
C ALA A 139 -2.27 35.81 19.56
N ALA A 140 -1.24 35.04 19.94
CA ALA A 140 0.15 35.30 19.62
C ALA A 140 0.64 34.66 18.30
N PHE A 141 -0.16 33.81 17.67
CA PHE A 141 0.23 33.06 16.47
C PHE A 141 0.16 33.92 15.22
N GLU A 142 1.32 34.13 14.58
CA GLU A 142 1.40 34.82 13.30
C GLU A 142 1.16 33.81 12.17
N ALA A 143 -0.11 33.60 11.81
CA ALA A 143 -0.49 32.70 10.72
C ALA A 143 0.11 33.18 9.38
N PRO A 144 0.77 32.30 8.60
CA PRO A 144 1.31 32.68 7.30
C PRO A 144 0.22 33.15 6.33
N ASP A 145 0.43 34.31 5.72
CA ASP A 145 -0.43 34.79 4.63
C ASP A 145 0.01 34.21 3.27
N ALA A 146 -0.79 34.44 2.23
CA ALA A 146 -0.50 33.95 0.89
C ALA A 146 0.85 34.48 0.32
N ALA A 147 1.23 35.70 0.67
CA ALA A 147 2.47 36.31 0.20
C ALA A 147 3.70 35.72 0.90
N GLU A 148 3.57 35.31 2.16
CA GLU A 148 4.59 34.54 2.88
C GLU A 148 4.70 33.14 2.31
N LEU A 149 3.59 32.43 2.12
CA LEU A 149 3.56 31.07 1.56
C LEU A 149 4.22 30.99 0.18
N ALA A 150 4.01 32.01 -0.67
CA ALA A 150 4.64 32.10 -2.00
C ALA A 150 6.17 32.21 -1.98
N ARG A 151 6.80 32.44 -0.82
CA ARG A 151 8.26 32.48 -0.66
C ARG A 151 8.88 31.11 -0.38
N PHE A 152 8.06 30.10 -0.07
CA PHE A 152 8.48 28.72 0.12
C PHE A 152 8.30 27.95 -1.19
N ASP A 153 9.09 26.89 -1.36
CA ASP A 153 8.89 25.99 -2.49
C ASP A 153 7.54 25.28 -2.34
N ALA A 154 6.87 25.04 -3.46
CA ALA A 154 5.69 24.20 -3.46
C ALA A 154 6.06 22.85 -2.81
N PRO A 155 5.17 22.32 -1.94
CA PRO A 155 5.35 20.97 -1.43
C PRO A 155 5.62 20.05 -2.60
N MET A 156 6.67 19.24 -2.55
CA MET A 156 6.72 18.16 -3.53
C MET A 156 5.40 17.39 -3.40
N PRO A 157 4.71 17.10 -4.52
CA PRO A 157 3.64 16.12 -4.45
C PRO A 157 4.18 14.93 -3.67
N ALA A 158 3.37 14.33 -2.78
CA ALA A 158 3.71 13.01 -2.23
C ALA A 158 4.20 12.22 -3.43
N GLY A 159 5.49 11.85 -3.42
CA GLY A 159 6.14 11.37 -4.65
C GLY A 159 5.22 10.31 -5.24
N PRO A 160 4.97 10.30 -6.57
CA PRO A 160 4.20 9.21 -7.12
C PRO A 160 4.85 7.94 -6.56
N GLY A 161 4.08 7.13 -5.81
CA GLY A 161 4.57 5.82 -5.40
C GLY A 161 5.20 5.17 -6.62
N PRO A 162 6.29 4.40 -6.46
CA PRO A 162 7.31 4.13 -7.48
C PRO A 162 6.71 4.03 -8.89
N GLU A 163 7.37 4.67 -9.87
CA GLU A 163 6.97 4.59 -11.28
C GLU A 163 6.51 3.17 -11.61
N ILE A 164 5.31 3.04 -12.15
CA ILE A 164 4.73 1.72 -12.36
C ILE A 164 5.48 1.01 -13.48
N LEU A 165 6.21 -0.03 -13.10
CA LEU A 165 6.94 -0.88 -14.03
C LEU A 165 5.96 -1.87 -14.65
N ARG A 166 5.72 -1.70 -15.94
CA ARG A 166 4.91 -2.63 -16.74
C ARG A 166 5.82 -3.44 -17.66
N PRO A 167 5.94 -4.77 -17.44
CA PRO A 167 6.71 -5.63 -18.35
C PRO A 167 6.15 -5.59 -19.79
N PRO A 168 6.95 -5.93 -20.81
CA PRO A 168 6.42 -6.18 -22.16
C PRO A 168 5.38 -7.31 -22.14
N ARG A 169 4.34 -7.20 -22.97
CA ARG A 169 3.39 -8.30 -23.16
C ARG A 169 4.07 -9.53 -23.76
N LEU A 170 3.55 -10.71 -23.45
CA LEU A 170 4.03 -11.96 -24.01
C LEU A 170 3.76 -12.04 -25.52
N ARG A 171 4.63 -12.77 -26.22
CA ARG A 171 4.55 -13.09 -27.64
C ARG A 171 4.86 -14.58 -27.85
N PRO A 172 4.35 -15.20 -28.91
CA PRO A 172 4.80 -16.53 -29.31
C PRO A 172 6.33 -16.56 -29.43
N GLY A 173 6.94 -17.59 -28.83
CA GLY A 173 8.39 -17.74 -28.69
C GLY A 173 8.96 -17.27 -27.34
N ASP A 174 8.24 -16.44 -26.58
CA ASP A 174 8.70 -15.99 -25.27
C ASP A 174 8.76 -17.15 -24.27
N THR A 175 9.77 -17.10 -23.38
CA THR A 175 9.91 -18.07 -22.31
C THR A 175 9.14 -17.64 -21.07
N VAL A 176 8.35 -18.57 -20.52
CA VAL A 176 7.70 -18.43 -19.22
C VAL A 176 8.21 -19.49 -18.27
N ARG A 177 8.40 -19.14 -16.99
CA ARG A 177 8.91 -20.07 -15.97
C ARG A 177 7.91 -20.27 -14.86
N PHE A 178 7.57 -21.53 -14.59
CA PHE A 178 6.81 -21.93 -13.42
C PHE A 178 7.70 -21.97 -12.18
N VAL A 179 7.24 -21.34 -11.10
CA VAL A 179 7.88 -21.34 -9.77
C VAL A 179 6.83 -21.66 -8.70
N SER A 180 7.25 -22.30 -7.61
CA SER A 180 6.35 -22.70 -6.51
C SER A 180 6.70 -21.98 -5.21
N PRO A 181 6.29 -20.71 -5.04
CA PRO A 181 6.72 -19.92 -3.89
C PRO A 181 5.93 -20.24 -2.61
N ALA A 182 4.86 -21.04 -2.70
CA ALA A 182 3.96 -21.38 -1.60
C ALA A 182 3.85 -22.91 -1.41
N SER A 183 2.66 -23.48 -1.59
CA SER A 183 2.41 -24.92 -1.41
C SER A 183 2.71 -25.73 -2.67
N THR A 184 3.08 -27.01 -2.47
CA THR A 184 3.43 -27.94 -3.57
C THR A 184 2.25 -28.12 -4.53
N PRO A 185 2.45 -27.92 -5.86
CA PRO A 185 1.45 -28.24 -6.86
C PRO A 185 1.44 -29.73 -7.19
N THR A 186 0.39 -30.21 -7.86
CA THR A 186 0.45 -31.54 -8.49
C THR A 186 1.10 -31.44 -9.87
N ARG A 187 1.92 -32.42 -10.26
CA ARG A 187 2.56 -32.46 -11.59
C ARG A 187 1.54 -32.34 -12.72
N ASP A 188 0.47 -33.12 -12.63
CA ASP A 188 -0.62 -33.15 -13.59
C ASP A 188 -1.31 -31.78 -13.78
N ALA A 189 -1.44 -30.96 -12.73
CA ALA A 189 -1.95 -29.59 -12.88
C ALA A 189 -0.97 -28.69 -13.65
N ILE A 190 0.34 -28.81 -13.38
CA ILE A 190 1.37 -28.01 -14.06
C ILE A 190 1.56 -28.46 -15.50
N GLU A 191 1.44 -29.75 -15.78
CA GLU A 191 1.50 -30.30 -17.14
C GLU A 191 0.34 -29.78 -18.00
N ARG A 192 -0.91 -29.79 -17.48
CA ARG A 192 -2.05 -29.17 -18.18
C ARG A 192 -1.86 -27.68 -18.45
N ALA A 193 -1.36 -26.94 -17.47
CA ALA A 193 -1.08 -25.51 -17.64
C ALA A 193 0.05 -25.29 -18.66
N ALA A 194 1.11 -26.10 -18.61
CA ALA A 194 2.21 -26.06 -19.58
C ALA A 194 1.74 -26.36 -21.00
N ASP A 195 0.87 -27.36 -21.19
CA ASP A 195 0.34 -27.70 -22.51
C ASP A 195 -0.54 -26.59 -23.10
N HIS A 196 -1.33 -25.93 -22.26
CA HIS A 196 -2.09 -24.74 -22.68
C HIS A 196 -1.14 -23.61 -23.10
N LEU A 197 -0.13 -23.27 -22.29
CA LEU A 197 0.85 -22.22 -22.63
C LEU A 197 1.64 -22.55 -23.92
N ARG A 198 2.00 -23.82 -24.11
CA ARG A 198 2.63 -24.31 -25.36
C ARG A 198 1.70 -24.16 -26.55
N SER A 199 0.39 -24.42 -26.39
CA SER A 199 -0.59 -24.22 -27.47
C SER A 199 -0.75 -22.74 -27.86
N LEU A 200 -0.43 -21.82 -26.93
CA LEU A 200 -0.37 -20.38 -27.18
C LEU A 200 0.98 -19.94 -27.79
N GLY A 201 1.88 -20.88 -28.06
CA GLY A 201 3.17 -20.65 -28.71
C GLY A 201 4.30 -20.23 -27.77
N LEU A 202 4.15 -20.39 -26.44
CA LEU A 202 5.17 -20.05 -25.47
C LEU A 202 6.15 -21.20 -25.21
N VAL A 203 7.38 -20.86 -24.81
CA VAL A 203 8.37 -21.82 -24.31
C VAL A 203 8.20 -21.94 -22.80
N VAL A 204 7.85 -23.14 -22.32
CA VAL A 204 7.57 -23.36 -20.89
C VAL A 204 8.76 -24.01 -20.20
N GLN A 205 9.25 -23.35 -19.15
CA GLN A 205 10.23 -23.88 -18.23
C GLN A 205 9.60 -24.13 -16.86
N ILE A 206 10.09 -25.15 -16.15
CA ILE A 206 9.72 -25.43 -14.77
C ILE A 206 10.98 -25.27 -13.94
N ALA A 207 10.91 -24.45 -12.89
CA ALA A 207 12.06 -24.20 -12.03
C ALA A 207 12.48 -25.47 -11.25
N PRO A 208 13.77 -25.61 -10.89
CA PRO A 208 14.30 -26.82 -10.29
C PRO A 208 13.54 -27.34 -9.07
N HIS A 209 13.08 -26.44 -8.20
CA HIS A 209 12.43 -26.78 -6.93
C HIS A 209 10.90 -26.73 -6.98
N ALA A 210 10.31 -26.55 -8.16
CA ALA A 210 8.86 -26.36 -8.31
C ALA A 210 8.01 -27.53 -7.78
N PHE A 211 8.57 -28.73 -7.65
CA PHE A 211 7.90 -29.93 -7.14
C PHE A 211 8.47 -30.47 -5.83
N ASP A 212 9.38 -29.74 -5.20
CA ASP A 212 9.93 -30.16 -3.92
C ASP A 212 8.85 -30.18 -2.84
N GLU A 213 9.05 -30.99 -1.81
CA GLU A 213 8.12 -31.14 -0.70
C GLU A 213 8.85 -30.89 0.62
N TRP A 214 8.34 -29.94 1.39
CA TRP A 214 8.78 -29.66 2.76
C TRP A 214 7.56 -29.39 3.64
N GLY A 215 6.92 -30.46 4.11
CA GLY A 215 5.65 -30.37 4.84
C GLY A 215 4.54 -29.85 3.92
N PHE A 216 4.01 -28.66 4.23
CA PHE A 216 2.96 -28.01 3.41
C PHE A 216 3.53 -27.00 2.38
N LEU A 217 4.85 -26.91 2.27
CA LEU A 217 5.59 -25.99 1.39
C LEU A 217 6.20 -26.73 0.20
N ALA A 218 6.31 -26.04 -0.93
CA ALA A 218 6.98 -26.51 -2.14
C ALA A 218 8.51 -26.43 -2.04
N GLY A 219 9.10 -27.04 -1.02
CA GLY A 219 10.54 -26.97 -0.72
C GLY A 219 10.89 -25.97 0.39
N ARG A 220 12.20 -25.86 0.68
CA ARG A 220 12.70 -24.95 1.74
C ARG A 220 12.59 -23.49 1.31
N ASP A 221 12.81 -22.57 2.25
CA ASP A 221 12.72 -21.14 1.99
C ASP A 221 13.79 -20.71 0.97
N GLU A 222 15.01 -21.24 1.11
CA GLU A 222 16.14 -20.96 0.24
C GLU A 222 15.90 -21.46 -1.20
N ASP A 223 15.34 -22.65 -1.35
CA ASP A 223 15.04 -23.29 -2.63
C ASP A 223 13.96 -22.53 -3.40
N ARG A 224 12.85 -22.21 -2.73
CA ARG A 224 11.73 -21.44 -3.32
C ARG A 224 12.14 -20.02 -3.69
N LEU A 225 12.99 -19.40 -2.86
CA LEU A 225 13.52 -18.08 -3.14
C LEU A 225 14.53 -18.09 -4.29
N ALA A 226 15.37 -19.13 -4.37
CA ALA A 226 16.30 -19.31 -5.49
C ALA A 226 15.54 -19.41 -6.82
N ASP A 227 14.51 -20.27 -6.91
CA ASP A 227 13.67 -20.39 -8.11
C ASP A 227 13.08 -19.05 -8.56
N LEU A 228 12.56 -18.24 -7.62
CA LEU A 228 12.02 -16.91 -7.89
C LEU A 228 13.11 -15.94 -8.37
N ASN A 229 14.21 -15.83 -7.64
CA ASN A 229 15.26 -14.86 -7.94
C ASN A 229 16.04 -15.22 -9.21
N ASP A 230 16.21 -16.50 -9.51
CA ASP A 230 16.80 -16.95 -10.77
C ASP A 230 15.89 -16.63 -11.95
N ALA A 231 14.57 -16.77 -11.79
CA ALA A 231 13.61 -16.31 -12.81
C ALA A 231 13.63 -14.78 -13.00
N LEU A 232 13.81 -14.01 -11.92
CA LEU A 232 13.94 -12.55 -11.99
C LEU A 232 15.24 -12.11 -12.68
N ARG A 233 16.35 -12.85 -12.53
CA ARG A 233 17.65 -12.52 -13.12
C ARG A 233 17.82 -13.00 -14.56
N ASP A 234 17.14 -14.06 -14.95
CA ASP A 234 17.31 -14.67 -16.27
C ASP A 234 16.73 -13.77 -17.37
N PRO A 235 17.53 -13.24 -18.32
CA PRO A 235 17.05 -12.34 -19.36
C PRO A 235 16.13 -13.03 -20.39
N GLU A 236 16.15 -14.37 -20.48
CA GLU A 236 15.33 -15.12 -21.43
C GLU A 236 13.89 -15.27 -20.93
N VAL A 237 13.66 -15.23 -19.61
CA VAL A 237 12.34 -15.35 -19.01
C VAL A 237 11.56 -14.04 -19.17
N ARG A 238 10.34 -14.09 -19.70
CA ARG A 238 9.47 -12.89 -19.84
C ARG A 238 8.30 -12.88 -18.85
N ALA A 239 7.89 -14.03 -18.33
CA ALA A 239 6.92 -14.12 -17.25
C ALA A 239 7.24 -15.23 -16.26
N ILE A 240 6.91 -14.96 -15.00
CA ILE A 240 7.01 -15.85 -13.85
C ILE A 240 5.58 -16.26 -13.48
N LEU A 241 5.30 -17.55 -13.57
CA LEU A 241 3.97 -18.10 -13.29
C LEU A 241 4.03 -18.86 -11.97
N ALA A 242 3.33 -18.37 -10.95
CA ALA A 242 3.20 -19.11 -9.70
C ALA A 242 2.33 -20.35 -9.94
N THR A 243 2.84 -21.52 -9.58
CA THR A 243 2.17 -22.81 -9.78
C THR A 243 0.88 -22.92 -8.96
N ARG A 244 0.90 -22.40 -7.72
CA ARG A 244 -0.24 -22.32 -6.81
C ARG A 244 0.05 -21.33 -5.68
N GLY A 245 -1.00 -20.76 -5.07
CA GLY A 245 -0.92 -20.18 -3.73
C GLY A 245 -0.84 -21.24 -2.62
N GLY A 246 -1.41 -20.95 -1.45
CA GLY A 246 -1.41 -21.86 -0.31
C GLY A 246 -0.77 -21.22 0.91
N LYS A 247 0.32 -21.83 1.41
CA LYS A 247 1.12 -21.28 2.50
C LYS A 247 2.60 -21.18 2.15
N GLY A 248 3.25 -20.08 2.51
CA GLY A 248 4.71 -19.94 2.51
C GLY A 248 5.33 -18.78 1.74
N ALA A 249 4.62 -18.09 0.87
CA ALA A 249 5.15 -16.96 0.09
C ALA A 249 5.58 -15.79 0.99
N TYR A 250 4.89 -15.58 2.10
CA TYR A 250 5.24 -14.57 3.10
C TYR A 250 6.57 -14.82 3.82
N ARG A 251 7.15 -16.02 3.71
CA ARG A 251 8.45 -16.35 4.32
C ARG A 251 9.65 -15.91 3.46
N ILE A 252 9.41 -15.62 2.18
CA ILE A 252 10.47 -15.39 1.19
C ILE A 252 10.33 -14.05 0.46
N ALA A 253 9.22 -13.33 0.67
CA ALA A 253 8.90 -12.11 -0.06
C ALA A 253 9.87 -10.94 0.22
N ASP A 254 10.49 -10.91 1.40
CA ASP A 254 11.52 -9.94 1.79
C ASP A 254 12.90 -10.23 1.18
N GLY A 255 13.12 -11.45 0.69
CA GLY A 255 14.34 -11.88 0.00
C GLY A 255 14.31 -11.73 -1.52
N LEU A 256 13.22 -11.21 -2.10
CA LEU A 256 13.10 -11.02 -3.55
C LEU A 256 14.19 -10.08 -4.07
N ASP A 257 14.78 -10.41 -5.21
CA ASP A 257 15.78 -9.59 -5.90
C ASP A 257 15.09 -8.41 -6.61
N VAL A 258 14.75 -7.39 -5.84
CA VAL A 258 14.05 -6.18 -6.31
C VAL A 258 14.87 -5.43 -7.36
N ASP A 259 16.20 -5.49 -7.29
CA ASP A 259 17.06 -4.81 -8.26
C ASP A 259 17.04 -5.52 -9.62
N ALA A 260 17.05 -6.85 -9.65
CA ALA A 260 16.81 -7.63 -10.87
C ALA A 260 15.42 -7.34 -11.45
N ALA A 261 14.38 -7.31 -10.60
CA ALA A 261 13.01 -6.99 -11.02
C ALA A 261 12.88 -5.58 -11.60
N ARG A 262 13.67 -4.61 -11.09
CA ARG A 262 13.68 -3.23 -11.60
C ARG A 262 14.47 -3.11 -12.91
N ALA A 263 15.59 -3.83 -13.03
CA ALA A 263 16.47 -3.76 -14.19
C ALA A 263 15.86 -4.41 -15.45
N ASP A 264 15.15 -5.52 -15.29
CA ASP A 264 14.42 -6.19 -16.36
C ASP A 264 13.05 -6.67 -15.85
N PRO A 265 12.03 -5.79 -15.88
CA PRO A 265 10.69 -6.11 -15.40
C PRO A 265 10.08 -7.30 -16.15
N LYS A 266 9.60 -8.29 -15.38
CA LYS A 266 8.95 -9.51 -15.85
C LYS A 266 7.57 -9.64 -15.24
N LEU A 267 6.62 -10.20 -15.99
CA LEU A 267 5.25 -10.34 -15.49
C LEU A 267 5.18 -11.45 -14.44
N LEU A 268 4.77 -11.10 -13.21
CA LEU A 268 4.39 -12.08 -12.20
C LEU A 268 2.88 -12.36 -12.30
N VAL A 269 2.54 -13.64 -12.44
CA VAL A 269 1.15 -14.10 -12.46
C VAL A 269 0.92 -15.05 -11.28
N GLY A 270 -0.09 -14.77 -10.48
CA GLY A 270 -0.57 -15.67 -9.44
C GLY A 270 -1.82 -15.12 -8.76
N PHE A 271 -2.41 -15.88 -7.84
CA PHE A 271 -3.56 -15.43 -7.06
C PHE A 271 -3.51 -16.07 -5.67
N SER A 272 -4.50 -15.82 -4.81
CA SER A 272 -4.47 -16.30 -3.43
C SER A 272 -3.25 -15.76 -2.68
N GLU A 273 -2.47 -16.61 -2.00
CA GLU A 273 -1.27 -16.20 -1.25
C GLU A 273 -0.20 -15.48 -2.08
N ILE A 274 -0.17 -15.65 -3.41
CA ILE A 274 0.76 -14.93 -4.29
C ILE A 274 0.55 -13.41 -4.23
N THR A 275 -0.62 -12.98 -3.74
CA THR A 275 -0.89 -11.59 -3.36
C THR A 275 0.24 -10.99 -2.52
N VAL A 276 0.87 -11.73 -1.61
CA VAL A 276 2.00 -11.21 -0.80
C VAL A 276 3.18 -10.76 -1.68
N LEU A 277 3.53 -11.55 -2.70
CA LEU A 277 4.61 -11.21 -3.64
C LEU A 277 4.22 -10.02 -4.51
N HIS A 278 2.96 -9.96 -4.95
CA HIS A 278 2.45 -8.81 -5.70
C HIS A 278 2.56 -7.51 -4.91
N LEU A 279 2.14 -7.54 -3.64
CA LEU A 279 2.20 -6.38 -2.74
C LEU A 279 3.67 -5.96 -2.50
N ALA A 280 4.55 -6.93 -2.21
CA ALA A 280 5.96 -6.68 -1.97
C ALA A 280 6.67 -6.03 -3.17
N LEU A 281 6.47 -6.56 -4.38
CA LEU A 281 7.08 -6.03 -5.61
C LEU A 281 6.49 -4.67 -6.00
N LEU A 282 5.17 -4.50 -5.90
CA LEU A 282 4.52 -3.22 -6.15
C LEU A 282 5.02 -2.13 -5.17
N ARG A 283 5.18 -2.47 -3.89
CA ARG A 283 5.71 -1.56 -2.88
C ARG A 283 7.18 -1.20 -3.12
N SER A 284 8.00 -2.17 -3.53
CA SER A 284 9.46 -2.03 -3.55
C SER A 284 10.02 -1.44 -4.85
N CYS A 285 9.38 -1.74 -5.98
CA CYS A 285 9.82 -1.22 -7.28
C CYS A 285 8.68 -0.80 -8.22
N GLY A 286 7.41 -0.87 -7.80
CA GLY A 286 6.29 -0.44 -8.66
C GLY A 286 5.90 -1.47 -9.72
N LEU A 287 6.33 -2.73 -9.61
CA LEU A 287 6.02 -3.76 -10.60
C LEU A 287 4.53 -4.10 -10.64
N ALA A 288 3.91 -3.88 -11.80
CA ALA A 288 2.57 -4.36 -12.09
C ALA A 288 2.56 -5.88 -12.31
N ALA A 289 1.47 -6.52 -11.92
CA ALA A 289 1.32 -7.97 -11.96
C ALA A 289 -0.09 -8.36 -12.42
N VAL A 290 -0.34 -9.66 -12.54
CA VAL A 290 -1.68 -10.19 -12.83
C VAL A 290 -2.14 -11.03 -11.65
N HIS A 291 -3.25 -10.62 -11.02
CA HIS A 291 -3.99 -11.47 -10.10
C HIS A 291 -4.83 -12.47 -10.90
N GLY A 292 -4.34 -13.70 -11.00
CA GLY A 292 -4.95 -14.79 -11.77
C GLY A 292 -4.01 -15.99 -11.88
N ALA A 293 -4.35 -16.97 -12.70
CA ALA A 293 -3.45 -18.08 -13.02
C ALA A 293 -3.59 -18.48 -14.49
N CYS A 294 -2.66 -19.30 -14.97
CA CYS A 294 -2.86 -20.02 -16.23
C CYS A 294 -3.97 -21.05 -16.01
N TRP A 295 -5.18 -20.77 -16.47
CA TRP A 295 -6.34 -21.64 -16.33
C TRP A 295 -6.66 -22.35 -17.65
N PRO A 296 -6.34 -23.64 -17.80
CA PRO A 296 -6.66 -24.37 -19.02
C PRO A 296 -8.18 -24.39 -19.26
N PRO A 297 -8.64 -24.17 -20.51
CA PRO A 297 -10.07 -24.12 -20.83
C PRO A 297 -10.80 -25.42 -20.49
N GLN A 298 -10.11 -26.56 -20.53
CA GLN A 298 -10.67 -27.87 -20.17
C GLN A 298 -11.01 -27.99 -18.67
N THR A 299 -10.38 -27.18 -17.82
CA THR A 299 -10.59 -27.21 -16.36
C THR A 299 -11.49 -26.08 -15.87
N PHE A 300 -11.36 -24.87 -16.45
CA PHE A 300 -12.03 -23.68 -15.94
C PHE A 300 -12.99 -23.01 -16.93
N GLY A 301 -13.09 -23.53 -18.15
CA GLY A 301 -13.90 -22.97 -19.24
C GLY A 301 -13.20 -21.87 -20.04
N GLU A 302 -13.68 -21.65 -21.26
CA GLU A 302 -13.13 -20.69 -22.22
C GLU A 302 -13.07 -19.24 -21.72
N PRO A 303 -14.10 -18.69 -21.04
CA PRO A 303 -14.05 -17.30 -20.59
C PRO A 303 -12.91 -17.03 -19.60
N THR A 304 -12.69 -17.99 -18.69
CA THR A 304 -11.61 -17.96 -17.70
C THR A 304 -10.24 -17.98 -18.38
N ALA A 305 -10.01 -18.93 -19.28
CA ALA A 305 -8.76 -19.05 -20.05
C ALA A 305 -8.49 -17.77 -20.87
N THR A 306 -9.51 -17.29 -21.58
CA THR A 306 -9.44 -16.05 -22.37
C THR A 306 -9.07 -14.84 -21.53
N SER A 307 -9.55 -14.74 -20.29
CA SER A 307 -9.21 -13.61 -19.40
C SER A 307 -7.72 -13.59 -19.06
N PHE A 308 -7.13 -14.75 -18.77
CA PHE A 308 -5.70 -14.90 -18.54
C PHE A 308 -4.92 -14.53 -19.82
N GLU A 309 -5.31 -15.09 -20.97
CA GLU A 309 -4.65 -14.80 -22.25
C GLU A 309 -4.66 -13.30 -22.57
N ARG A 310 -5.80 -12.62 -22.39
CA ARG A 310 -5.90 -11.18 -22.60
C ARG A 310 -4.97 -10.41 -21.67
N ALA A 311 -4.92 -10.77 -20.38
CA ALA A 311 -4.10 -10.09 -19.39
C ALA A 311 -2.59 -10.20 -19.67
N VAL A 312 -2.12 -11.27 -20.33
CA VAL A 312 -0.69 -11.50 -20.59
C VAL A 312 -0.24 -11.18 -22.03
N PHE A 313 -1.13 -11.30 -23.03
CA PHE A 313 -0.80 -11.06 -24.45
C PHE A 313 -1.27 -9.70 -24.99
N ARG A 314 -2.13 -8.96 -24.29
CA ARG A 314 -2.71 -7.70 -24.80
C ARG A 314 -2.42 -6.53 -23.87
N ALA A 315 -1.90 -5.45 -24.46
CA ALA A 315 -1.73 -4.17 -23.79
C ALA A 315 -3.00 -3.31 -23.92
N GLU A 316 -4.14 -3.88 -23.54
CA GLU A 316 -5.46 -3.24 -23.60
C GLU A 316 -6.12 -3.26 -22.20
N PRO A 317 -6.98 -2.27 -21.87
CA PRO A 317 -7.72 -2.29 -20.62
C PRO A 317 -8.56 -3.57 -20.47
N THR A 318 -8.50 -4.18 -19.29
CA THR A 318 -9.34 -5.31 -18.90
C THR A 318 -10.63 -4.79 -18.28
N VAL A 319 -11.77 -5.20 -18.81
CA VAL A 319 -13.10 -4.88 -18.25
C VAL A 319 -13.66 -6.13 -17.60
N ILE A 320 -13.95 -6.04 -16.30
CA ILE A 320 -14.63 -7.08 -15.53
C ILE A 320 -16.02 -6.57 -15.18
N GLU A 321 -17.04 -7.30 -15.63
CA GLU A 321 -18.44 -7.02 -15.32
C GLU A 321 -18.85 -7.73 -14.04
N SER A 322 -19.71 -7.07 -13.26
CA SER A 322 -20.37 -7.67 -12.11
C SER A 322 -21.36 -8.74 -12.59
N ASP A 323 -21.23 -9.94 -12.05
CA ASP A 323 -22.16 -11.04 -12.26
C ASP A 323 -23.09 -11.16 -11.04
N ALA A 324 -24.39 -11.00 -11.27
CA ALA A 324 -25.42 -11.13 -10.24
C ALA A 324 -25.49 -12.54 -9.62
N SER A 325 -24.94 -13.56 -10.28
CA SER A 325 -24.82 -14.92 -9.76
C SER A 325 -23.75 -15.05 -8.66
N VAL A 326 -22.79 -14.12 -8.61
CA VAL A 326 -21.77 -14.07 -7.57
C VAL A 326 -22.37 -13.39 -6.33
N PRO A 327 -22.45 -14.06 -5.15
CA PRO A 327 -23.18 -13.54 -3.98
C PRO A 327 -22.77 -12.14 -3.50
N THR A 328 -21.51 -11.75 -3.72
CA THR A 328 -21.01 -10.42 -3.35
C THR A 328 -21.65 -9.29 -4.16
N ALA A 329 -22.37 -9.57 -5.26
CA ALA A 329 -23.16 -8.58 -6.00
C ALA A 329 -24.16 -7.82 -5.09
N ALA A 330 -24.64 -8.47 -4.02
CA ALA A 330 -25.50 -7.86 -3.00
C ALA A 330 -24.80 -6.80 -2.12
N LEU A 331 -23.50 -6.56 -2.31
CA LEU A 331 -22.71 -5.52 -1.64
C LEU A 331 -22.51 -4.27 -2.51
N THR A 332 -22.88 -4.32 -3.79
CA THR A 332 -22.70 -3.21 -4.72
C THR A 332 -23.50 -1.98 -4.26
N THR A 333 -22.83 -0.83 -4.21
CA THR A 333 -23.43 0.49 -3.92
C THR A 333 -23.52 1.31 -5.21
N THR A 334 -23.65 2.63 -5.08
CA THR A 334 -23.59 3.56 -6.21
C THR A 334 -22.26 4.33 -6.23
N GLY A 335 -21.99 5.02 -7.33
CA GLY A 335 -20.87 5.92 -7.48
C GLY A 335 -19.67 5.32 -8.23
N ARG A 336 -18.69 6.19 -8.48
CA ARG A 336 -17.53 5.90 -9.31
C ARG A 336 -16.24 6.32 -8.62
N ALA A 337 -15.22 5.49 -8.74
CA ALA A 337 -13.88 5.73 -8.19
C ALA A 337 -12.81 5.51 -9.27
N ILE A 338 -11.73 6.26 -9.17
CA ILE A 338 -10.53 6.10 -10.00
C ILE A 338 -9.35 6.04 -9.04
N GLY A 339 -8.46 5.06 -9.27
CA GLY A 339 -7.29 4.85 -8.42
C GLY A 339 -6.47 3.68 -8.92
N ARG A 340 -5.30 3.47 -8.34
CA ARG A 340 -4.51 2.26 -8.60
C ARG A 340 -5.26 1.05 -8.01
N LEU A 341 -5.41 -0.04 -8.77
CA LEU A 341 -5.95 -1.27 -8.22
C LEU A 341 -4.88 -2.00 -7.41
N VAL A 342 -5.09 -2.14 -6.11
CA VAL A 342 -4.18 -2.83 -5.19
C VAL A 342 -4.98 -3.86 -4.41
N GLY A 343 -4.47 -5.08 -4.27
CA GLY A 343 -5.10 -6.10 -3.43
C GLY A 343 -5.07 -7.49 -4.05
N GLY A 344 -6.14 -8.26 -3.83
CA GLY A 344 -6.21 -9.69 -4.06
C GLY A 344 -6.77 -10.38 -2.82
N ASN A 345 -6.06 -11.40 -2.33
CA ASN A 345 -6.51 -12.20 -1.22
C ASN A 345 -6.52 -11.44 0.11
N GLN A 346 -7.68 -11.39 0.79
CA GLN A 346 -7.86 -10.61 2.02
C GLN A 346 -6.93 -11.05 3.15
N ASP A 347 -6.73 -12.37 3.34
CA ASP A 347 -5.81 -12.90 4.35
C ASP A 347 -4.38 -12.41 4.11
N SER A 348 -3.96 -12.44 2.84
CA SER A 348 -2.63 -11.99 2.40
C SER A 348 -2.45 -10.48 2.57
N ILE A 349 -3.48 -9.67 2.27
CA ILE A 349 -3.46 -8.22 2.47
C ILE A 349 -3.31 -7.91 3.97
N ALA A 350 -4.13 -8.52 4.81
CA ALA A 350 -4.13 -8.27 6.24
C ALA A 350 -2.82 -8.70 6.91
N THR A 351 -2.25 -9.84 6.49
CA THR A 351 -0.97 -10.33 7.00
C THR A 351 0.24 -9.61 6.41
N SER A 352 0.07 -8.88 5.31
CA SER A 352 1.10 -8.01 4.70
C SER A 352 1.18 -6.62 5.34
N ALA A 353 0.22 -6.27 6.20
CA ALA A 353 0.13 -4.96 6.84
C ALA A 353 1.40 -4.65 7.64
N GLY A 354 1.96 -3.46 7.41
CA GLY A 354 3.16 -2.97 8.09
C GLY A 354 4.51 -3.43 7.51
N TRP A 355 4.55 -4.35 6.54
CA TRP A 355 5.83 -4.79 5.96
C TRP A 355 5.83 -4.89 4.42
N ALA A 356 4.79 -5.45 3.80
CA ALA A 356 4.71 -5.63 2.33
C ALA A 356 3.57 -4.84 1.68
N LEU A 357 2.51 -4.49 2.42
CA LEU A 357 1.36 -3.75 1.89
C LEU A 357 1.79 -2.33 1.42
N PRO A 358 1.58 -1.95 0.15
CA PRO A 358 1.75 -0.58 -0.32
C PRO A 358 0.79 0.39 0.38
N ASP A 359 1.08 1.69 0.29
CA ASP A 359 0.09 2.70 0.68
C ASP A 359 -1.17 2.57 -0.20
N LEU A 360 -2.33 2.68 0.44
CA LEU A 360 -3.65 2.56 -0.20
C LEU A 360 -4.35 3.91 -0.33
N ASP A 361 -3.74 5.03 0.09
CA ASP A 361 -4.29 6.36 -0.18
C ASP A 361 -4.44 6.59 -1.69
N GLY A 362 -5.66 6.93 -2.12
CA GLY A 362 -6.00 7.08 -3.54
C GLY A 362 -6.23 5.77 -4.30
N ALA A 363 -6.08 4.60 -3.66
CA ALA A 363 -6.22 3.31 -4.33
C ALA A 363 -7.68 2.82 -4.42
N ILE A 364 -7.94 1.92 -5.36
CA ILE A 364 -9.08 1.00 -5.33
C ILE A 364 -8.59 -0.31 -4.73
N LEU A 365 -9.22 -0.76 -3.65
CA LEU A 365 -8.84 -1.98 -2.95
C LEU A 365 -9.59 -3.19 -3.54
N LEU A 366 -8.85 -4.18 -4.04
CA LEU A 366 -9.40 -5.47 -4.47
C LEU A 366 -9.40 -6.45 -3.29
N LEU A 367 -10.55 -7.06 -2.98
CA LEU A 367 -10.70 -8.07 -1.94
C LEU A 367 -11.38 -9.32 -2.48
N GLU A 368 -10.72 -10.47 -2.33
CA GLU A 368 -11.31 -11.80 -2.49
C GLU A 368 -10.87 -12.70 -1.33
N GLY A 369 -11.59 -13.79 -1.07
CA GLY A 369 -11.30 -14.64 0.09
C GLY A 369 -11.74 -16.08 -0.09
N GLU A 370 -11.01 -16.99 0.55
CA GLU A 370 -11.34 -18.41 0.56
C GLU A 370 -11.07 -19.01 1.95
N ASN A 371 -11.99 -19.87 2.41
CA ASN A 371 -11.81 -20.70 3.60
C ASN A 371 -11.51 -19.89 4.88
N GLN A 372 -12.10 -18.70 4.99
CA GLN A 372 -11.98 -17.82 6.16
C GLN A 372 -13.27 -17.83 6.98
N ARG A 373 -13.15 -17.91 8.31
CA ARG A 373 -14.29 -17.73 9.22
C ARG A 373 -14.68 -16.27 9.35
N LEU A 374 -15.94 -16.01 9.68
CA LEU A 374 -16.50 -14.66 9.79
C LEU A 374 -15.71 -13.76 10.76
N GLY A 375 -15.38 -14.28 11.95
CA GLY A 375 -14.59 -13.55 12.94
C GLY A 375 -13.16 -13.24 12.46
N HIS A 376 -12.62 -14.03 11.53
CA HIS A 376 -11.32 -13.74 10.93
C HIS A 376 -11.41 -12.54 9.97
N ILE A 377 -12.41 -12.55 9.09
CA ILE A 377 -12.65 -11.47 8.11
C ILE A 377 -12.90 -10.14 8.85
N ASP A 378 -13.77 -10.18 9.87
CA ASP A 378 -14.05 -9.05 10.75
C ASP A 378 -12.79 -8.45 11.38
N ARG A 379 -11.98 -9.31 12.02
CA ARG A 379 -10.75 -8.91 12.69
C ARG A 379 -9.76 -8.28 11.72
N GLN A 380 -9.59 -8.86 10.54
CA GLN A 380 -8.66 -8.36 9.53
C GLN A 380 -9.01 -6.95 9.07
N LEU A 381 -10.27 -6.72 8.67
CA LEU A 381 -10.74 -5.40 8.24
C LEU A 381 -10.70 -4.38 9.37
N THR A 382 -11.02 -4.81 10.60
CA THR A 382 -10.93 -3.96 11.79
C THR A 382 -9.48 -3.53 12.07
N LEU A 383 -8.52 -4.46 12.01
CA LEU A 383 -7.11 -4.15 12.26
C LEU A 383 -6.51 -3.27 11.16
N LEU A 384 -6.83 -3.53 9.89
CA LEU A 384 -6.42 -2.65 8.78
C LEU A 384 -6.98 -1.23 8.94
N THR A 385 -8.22 -1.10 9.39
CA THR A 385 -8.84 0.20 9.69
C THR A 385 -8.13 0.91 10.85
N ASN A 386 -7.93 0.21 11.98
CA ASN A 386 -7.33 0.77 13.19
C ASN A 386 -5.86 1.16 12.98
N ALA A 387 -5.12 0.38 12.18
CA ALA A 387 -3.76 0.70 11.76
C ALA A 387 -3.70 1.88 10.76
N GLY A 388 -4.84 2.32 10.23
CA GLY A 388 -4.95 3.43 9.30
C GLY A 388 -4.67 3.07 7.84
N HIS A 389 -4.47 1.78 7.51
CA HIS A 389 -4.17 1.33 6.15
C HIS A 389 -5.32 1.59 5.17
N LEU A 390 -6.57 1.59 5.63
CA LEU A 390 -7.74 1.85 4.77
C LEU A 390 -8.07 3.35 4.62
N ARG A 391 -7.27 4.25 5.21
CA ARG A 391 -7.49 5.69 5.06
C ARG A 391 -7.15 6.11 3.62
N GLY A 392 -8.06 6.85 2.99
CA GLY A 392 -7.82 7.40 1.65
C GLY A 392 -8.13 6.46 0.49
N VAL A 393 -8.47 5.18 0.76
CA VAL A 393 -9.06 4.27 -0.23
C VAL A 393 -10.24 4.96 -0.90
N ARG A 394 -10.36 4.83 -2.23
CA ARG A 394 -11.36 5.53 -3.05
C ARG A 394 -12.53 4.65 -3.47
N GLY A 395 -12.36 3.33 -3.43
CA GLY A 395 -13.39 2.35 -3.74
C GLY A 395 -12.92 0.95 -3.40
N VAL A 396 -13.85 0.00 -3.29
CA VAL A 396 -13.54 -1.40 -3.00
C VAL A 396 -14.17 -2.31 -4.05
N ALA A 397 -13.32 -3.03 -4.78
CA ALA A 397 -13.71 -4.09 -5.70
C ALA A 397 -13.77 -5.40 -4.91
N ILE A 398 -14.94 -6.05 -4.87
CA ILE A 398 -15.19 -7.24 -4.06
C ILE A 398 -15.40 -8.44 -4.99
N GLY A 399 -14.41 -9.33 -4.99
CA GLY A 399 -14.42 -10.59 -5.69
C GLY A 399 -15.27 -11.65 -5.01
N GLN A 400 -14.89 -12.91 -5.22
CA GLN A 400 -15.56 -14.09 -4.70
C GLN A 400 -15.08 -14.38 -3.27
N TYR A 401 -16.04 -14.66 -2.37
CA TYR A 401 -15.77 -15.22 -1.04
C TYR A 401 -16.33 -16.63 -0.99
N THR A 402 -15.45 -17.63 -1.01
CA THR A 402 -15.83 -19.05 -1.03
C THR A 402 -15.49 -19.74 0.27
N ARG A 403 -16.34 -20.68 0.70
CA ARG A 403 -16.13 -21.46 1.93
C ARG A 403 -15.92 -20.58 3.17
N CYS A 404 -16.69 -19.49 3.24
CA CYS A 404 -16.63 -18.48 4.29
C CYS A 404 -17.86 -18.57 5.21
N GLU A 405 -18.10 -19.76 5.77
CA GLU A 405 -19.25 -20.03 6.62
C GLU A 405 -19.06 -19.52 8.07
N PRO A 406 -20.17 -19.23 8.77
CA PRO A 406 -20.15 -19.05 10.22
C PRO A 406 -19.60 -20.29 10.95
N ASP A 407 -18.94 -20.08 12.08
CA ASP A 407 -18.62 -21.12 13.05
C ASP A 407 -19.42 -20.94 14.35
N ALA A 408 -19.17 -21.82 15.33
CA ALA A 408 -19.83 -21.79 16.63
C ALA A 408 -19.63 -20.45 17.37
N ALA A 409 -18.50 -19.77 17.19
CA ALA A 409 -18.23 -18.48 17.82
C ALA A 409 -18.99 -17.32 17.14
N THR A 410 -19.43 -17.52 15.89
CA THR A 410 -20.21 -16.54 15.12
C THR A 410 -21.63 -17.03 14.81
N ALA A 411 -22.16 -17.94 15.62
CA ALA A 411 -23.52 -18.48 15.51
C ALA A 411 -24.58 -17.42 15.90
N GLY A 412 -24.73 -16.39 15.05
CA GLY A 412 -25.61 -15.23 15.28
C GLY A 412 -26.42 -14.81 14.06
N GLY A 413 -26.52 -15.68 13.04
CA GLY A 413 -27.27 -15.42 11.81
C GLY A 413 -26.56 -14.53 10.78
N TRP A 414 -25.38 -14.00 11.11
CA TRP A 414 -24.57 -13.24 10.15
C TRP A 414 -23.96 -14.16 9.10
N THR A 415 -23.87 -13.65 7.89
CA THR A 415 -23.14 -14.23 6.76
C THR A 415 -21.86 -13.44 6.50
N VAL A 416 -21.01 -13.93 5.59
CA VAL A 416 -19.84 -13.18 5.12
C VAL A 416 -20.24 -11.84 4.50
N LEU A 417 -21.41 -11.77 3.83
CA LEU A 417 -21.90 -10.53 3.25
C LEU A 417 -22.25 -9.50 4.32
N ASP A 418 -22.79 -9.93 5.46
CA ASP A 418 -23.12 -9.01 6.56
C ASP A 418 -21.85 -8.43 7.21
N VAL A 419 -20.81 -9.26 7.39
CA VAL A 419 -19.50 -8.80 7.88
C VAL A 419 -18.87 -7.80 6.91
N LEU A 420 -18.82 -8.13 5.61
CA LEU A 420 -18.26 -7.25 4.60
C LEU A 420 -19.05 -5.93 4.51
N ARG A 421 -20.38 -5.99 4.55
CA ARG A 421 -21.23 -4.79 4.52
C ARG A 421 -21.00 -3.89 5.74
N ASP A 422 -20.96 -4.45 6.95
CA ASP A 422 -20.70 -3.66 8.16
C ASP A 422 -19.32 -3.00 8.15
N ARG A 423 -18.28 -3.73 7.74
CA ARG A 423 -16.89 -3.24 7.80
C ARG A 423 -16.56 -2.30 6.67
N LEU A 424 -16.90 -2.66 5.43
CA LEU A 424 -16.58 -1.85 4.25
C LEU A 424 -17.52 -0.65 4.10
N GLY A 425 -18.79 -0.75 4.53
CA GLY A 425 -19.75 0.35 4.46
C GLY A 425 -19.34 1.58 5.27
N ARG A 426 -18.53 1.39 6.33
CA ARG A 426 -17.98 2.47 7.17
C ARG A 426 -16.97 3.36 6.44
N LEU A 427 -16.40 2.88 5.33
CA LEU A 427 -15.43 3.64 4.54
C LEU A 427 -16.11 4.78 3.76
N GLY A 428 -17.42 4.69 3.48
CA GLY A 428 -18.15 5.73 2.76
C GLY A 428 -17.71 5.90 1.30
N VAL A 429 -17.22 4.82 0.67
CA VAL A 429 -16.71 4.80 -0.71
C VAL A 429 -17.52 3.80 -1.55
N PRO A 430 -17.52 3.94 -2.90
CA PRO A 430 -18.18 2.98 -3.78
C PRO A 430 -17.66 1.55 -3.56
N LEU A 431 -18.59 0.61 -3.35
CA LEU A 431 -18.33 -0.82 -3.32
C LEU A 431 -18.90 -1.43 -4.60
N LEU A 432 -18.10 -2.22 -5.30
CA LEU A 432 -18.54 -3.01 -6.45
C LEU A 432 -18.30 -4.48 -6.14
N GLY A 433 -19.38 -5.21 -5.87
CA GLY A 433 -19.34 -6.65 -5.70
C GLY A 433 -19.79 -7.40 -6.94
N GLY A 434 -19.79 -8.73 -6.85
CA GLY A 434 -20.19 -9.60 -7.95
C GLY A 434 -19.09 -9.85 -8.96
N LEU A 435 -17.85 -9.43 -8.67
CA LEU A 435 -16.74 -9.61 -9.59
C LEU A 435 -16.30 -11.09 -9.54
N PRO A 436 -16.25 -11.81 -10.68
CA PRO A 436 -15.80 -13.19 -10.73
C PRO A 436 -14.27 -13.27 -10.62
N ILE A 437 -13.70 -12.80 -9.52
CA ILE A 437 -12.26 -12.79 -9.23
C ILE A 437 -12.04 -13.54 -7.91
N GLY A 438 -11.13 -14.50 -7.88
CA GLY A 438 -10.78 -15.26 -6.66
C GLY A 438 -10.91 -16.76 -6.84
N HIS A 439 -11.54 -17.43 -5.88
CA HIS A 439 -11.59 -18.90 -5.78
C HIS A 439 -12.94 -19.53 -6.12
N GLY A 440 -13.87 -18.77 -6.70
CA GLY A 440 -15.18 -19.27 -7.10
C GLY A 440 -15.18 -19.96 -8.46
N ALA A 441 -16.38 -20.20 -8.99
CA ALA A 441 -16.52 -20.70 -10.34
C ALA A 441 -16.05 -19.64 -11.35
N HIS A 442 -15.36 -20.09 -12.40
CA HIS A 442 -14.92 -19.28 -13.54
C HIS A 442 -14.18 -17.97 -13.16
N PRO A 443 -13.10 -18.03 -12.35
CA PRO A 443 -12.39 -16.83 -11.92
C PRO A 443 -11.69 -16.15 -13.10
N LEU A 444 -11.70 -14.83 -13.15
CA LEU A 444 -11.07 -14.03 -14.18
C LEU A 444 -9.73 -13.45 -13.70
N ALA A 445 -8.80 -13.30 -14.64
CA ALA A 445 -7.51 -12.66 -14.39
C ALA A 445 -7.68 -11.14 -14.50
N VAL A 446 -7.05 -10.42 -13.57
CA VAL A 446 -7.09 -8.96 -13.55
C VAL A 446 -5.69 -8.38 -13.33
N PRO A 447 -5.28 -7.35 -14.09
CA PRO A 447 -4.08 -6.57 -13.77
C PRO A 447 -4.16 -5.97 -12.38
N ILE A 448 -3.03 -5.84 -11.70
CA ILE A 448 -2.92 -5.13 -10.41
C ILE A 448 -1.68 -4.24 -10.41
N GLY A 449 -1.72 -3.16 -9.64
CA GLY A 449 -0.67 -2.14 -9.60
C GLY A 449 -0.84 -1.03 -10.64
N THR A 450 -1.79 -1.13 -11.55
CA THR A 450 -2.11 -0.14 -12.58
C THR A 450 -3.38 0.64 -12.25
N THR A 451 -3.66 1.70 -13.02
CA THR A 451 -4.87 2.51 -12.84
C THR A 451 -6.12 1.67 -13.12
N ALA A 452 -7.15 1.86 -12.31
CA ALA A 452 -8.47 1.29 -12.52
C ALA A 452 -9.56 2.34 -12.35
N VAL A 453 -10.68 2.06 -12.99
CA VAL A 453 -11.95 2.74 -12.83
C VAL A 453 -12.95 1.71 -12.30
N LEU A 454 -13.46 1.97 -11.10
CA LEU A 454 -14.58 1.22 -10.52
C LEU A 454 -15.83 2.06 -10.72
N ASP A 455 -16.80 1.53 -11.45
CA ASP A 455 -18.10 2.15 -11.68
C ASP A 455 -19.18 1.22 -11.14
N ALA A 456 -19.69 1.54 -9.94
CA ALA A 456 -20.68 0.72 -9.26
C ALA A 456 -22.08 0.87 -9.87
N ASP A 457 -22.37 2.02 -10.49
CA ASP A 457 -23.63 2.26 -11.19
C ASP A 457 -23.70 1.45 -12.50
N ALA A 458 -22.59 1.37 -13.23
CA ALA A 458 -22.46 0.54 -14.43
C ALA A 458 -22.17 -0.94 -14.13
N GLY A 459 -21.78 -1.28 -12.90
CA GLY A 459 -21.40 -2.63 -12.52
C GLY A 459 -20.09 -3.10 -13.16
N THR A 460 -19.11 -2.21 -13.36
CA THR A 460 -17.86 -2.54 -14.07
C THR A 460 -16.60 -2.12 -13.32
N LEU A 461 -15.58 -2.96 -13.40
CA LEU A 461 -14.21 -2.65 -13.02
C LEU A 461 -13.35 -2.67 -14.30
N THR A 462 -12.86 -1.51 -14.71
CA THR A 462 -11.95 -1.37 -15.87
C THR A 462 -10.54 -1.10 -15.37
N VAL A 463 -9.56 -1.90 -15.79
CA VAL A 463 -8.18 -1.83 -15.29
C VAL A 463 -7.20 -1.71 -16.45
N ASP A 464 -6.30 -0.74 -16.38
CA ASP A 464 -5.20 -0.60 -17.35
C ASP A 464 -4.33 -1.86 -17.37
N PRO A 465 -3.77 -2.24 -18.54
CA PRO A 465 -2.98 -3.45 -18.67
C PRO A 465 -1.73 -3.42 -17.79
N ALA A 466 -1.39 -4.56 -17.19
CA ALA A 466 -0.13 -4.76 -16.47
C ALA A 466 1.09 -4.76 -17.42
N VAL A 467 0.84 -4.92 -18.72
CA VAL A 467 1.86 -5.06 -19.76
C VAL A 467 1.88 -3.88 -20.75
N THR A 468 2.99 -3.73 -21.49
CA THR A 468 3.17 -2.74 -22.57
C THR A 468 3.14 -3.33 -23.99
#